data_AF-A0A3R6EF06-F1
#
_entry.id   AF-A0A3R6EF06-F1
#
_cell.length_a   1.000
_cell.length_b   1.000
_cell.length_c   1.000
_cell.angle_alpha   90.00
_cell.angle_beta   90.00
_cell.angle_gamma   90.00
#
_symmetry.space_group_name_H-M   'P 1'
#
loop_
_entity.id
_entity.type
_entity.pdbx_description
1 polymer ?
#
loop_
_entity_poly.entity_id
_entity_poly.type
_entity_poly.pdbx_seq_one_letter_code
_entity_poly.pdbx_strand_id
1 'polypeptide(L)'
;MKKETSIYNHIYNKVYIYNKVKSMAAKAVLFTFWCICFILSSSLLASCDADNSISTRYPCQFIFRTIYHPGSSIETALQGAGTYTMISAKKVNGAWNVYSTLNDGKNHTETIVLSTAKENYANYSYLGAGNDLKDATKNGFILGTTNFNGYVAWDRQCLNCILQYGGTNYPLEWTGNRQSVICNKCKRVYSLENGTITSGGQGKEDKMLMQYRVTYTGIGSVLTVGN
;
A
#
# COMPACT_ATOMS: atom_id res chain seq x y z
N MET A 1 -25.05 -85.61 -18.19
CA MET A 1 -24.75 -84.38 -18.98
C MET A 1 -25.31 -83.08 -18.41
N LYS A 2 -26.49 -82.99 -17.74
CA LYS A 2 -27.02 -81.71 -17.22
C LYS A 2 -26.30 -81.10 -15.99
N LYS A 3 -25.56 -81.90 -15.20
CA LYS A 3 -24.96 -81.46 -13.93
C LYS A 3 -23.63 -80.70 -14.11
N GLU A 4 -22.83 -81.07 -15.10
CA GLU A 4 -21.53 -80.43 -15.37
C GLU A 4 -21.67 -79.03 -15.98
N THR A 5 -22.65 -78.82 -16.86
CA THR A 5 -22.93 -77.51 -17.47
C THR A 5 -23.40 -76.48 -16.45
N SER A 6 -24.11 -76.92 -15.41
CA SER A 6 -24.60 -76.05 -14.32
C SER A 6 -23.46 -75.56 -13.41
N ILE A 7 -22.50 -76.42 -13.09
CA ILE A 7 -21.33 -76.06 -12.27
C ILE A 7 -20.42 -75.10 -13.02
N TYR A 8 -20.19 -75.33 -14.31
CA TYR A 8 -19.36 -74.47 -15.15
C TYR A 8 -19.94 -73.05 -15.28
N ASN A 9 -21.25 -72.95 -15.50
CA ASN A 9 -21.95 -71.66 -15.52
C ASN A 9 -21.94 -70.95 -14.16
N HIS A 10 -22.02 -71.68 -13.05
CA HIS A 10 -21.94 -71.09 -11.71
C HIS A 10 -20.55 -70.51 -11.40
N ILE A 11 -19.48 -71.24 -11.77
CA ILE A 11 -18.09 -70.78 -11.58
C ILE A 11 -17.80 -69.57 -12.48
N TYR A 12 -18.18 -69.62 -13.75
CA TYR A 12 -17.99 -68.51 -14.69
C TYR A 12 -18.67 -67.23 -14.20
N ASN A 13 -19.91 -67.33 -13.72
CA ASN A 13 -20.66 -66.18 -13.25
C ASN A 13 -20.05 -65.58 -11.97
N LYS A 14 -19.55 -66.41 -11.04
CA LYS A 14 -18.81 -65.94 -9.86
C LYS A 14 -17.52 -65.20 -10.23
N VAL A 15 -16.72 -65.73 -11.16
CA VAL A 15 -15.48 -65.09 -11.62
C VAL A 15 -15.76 -63.77 -12.34
N TYR A 16 -16.80 -63.73 -13.19
CA TYR A 16 -17.23 -62.53 -13.88
C TYR A 16 -17.68 -61.43 -12.91
N ILE A 17 -18.50 -61.78 -11.90
CA ILE A 17 -18.96 -60.84 -10.88
C ILE A 17 -17.77 -60.34 -10.04
N TYR A 18 -16.86 -61.23 -9.62
CA TYR A 18 -15.67 -60.85 -8.86
C TYR A 18 -14.78 -59.86 -9.63
N ASN A 19 -14.51 -60.13 -10.91
CA ASN A 19 -13.69 -59.25 -11.75
C ASN A 19 -14.37 -57.91 -12.02
N LYS A 20 -15.70 -57.89 -12.19
CA LYS A 20 -16.49 -56.66 -12.36
C LYS A 20 -16.47 -55.80 -11.09
N VAL A 21 -16.66 -56.40 -9.91
CA VAL A 21 -16.60 -55.70 -8.62
C VAL A 21 -15.19 -55.18 -8.32
N LYS A 22 -14.14 -55.98 -8.61
CA LYS A 22 -12.74 -55.56 -8.46
C LYS A 22 -12.39 -54.38 -9.38
N SER A 23 -12.89 -54.38 -10.61
CA SER A 23 -12.72 -53.27 -11.55
C SER A 23 -13.46 -52.01 -11.09
N MET A 24 -14.67 -52.14 -10.56
CA MET A 24 -15.44 -51.02 -9.99
C MET A 24 -14.77 -50.43 -8.76
N ALA A 25 -14.24 -51.26 -7.85
CA ALA A 25 -13.49 -50.82 -6.69
C ALA A 25 -12.20 -50.08 -7.09
N ALA A 26 -11.46 -50.58 -8.09
CA ALA A 26 -10.27 -49.91 -8.60
C ALA A 26 -10.59 -48.54 -9.21
N LYS A 27 -11.68 -48.42 -9.98
CA LYS A 27 -12.13 -47.14 -10.54
C LYS A 27 -12.58 -46.16 -9.46
N ALA A 28 -13.26 -46.64 -8.42
CA ALA A 28 -13.68 -45.80 -7.30
C ALA A 28 -12.49 -45.27 -6.49
N VAL A 29 -11.48 -46.10 -6.23
CA VAL A 29 -10.24 -45.69 -5.52
C VAL A 29 -9.43 -44.69 -6.35
N LEU A 30 -9.35 -44.86 -7.66
CA LEU A 30 -8.71 -43.89 -8.56
C LEU A 30 -9.44 -42.55 -8.57
N PHE A 31 -10.79 -42.56 -8.58
CA PHE A 31 -11.59 -41.35 -8.56
C PHE A 31 -11.46 -40.60 -7.22
N THR A 32 -11.48 -41.31 -6.09
CA THR A 32 -11.30 -40.67 -4.78
C THR A 32 -9.89 -40.12 -4.60
N PHE A 33 -8.86 -40.82 -5.11
CA PHE A 33 -7.49 -40.32 -5.10
C PHE A 33 -7.34 -39.04 -5.92
N TRP A 34 -7.99 -38.98 -7.09
CA TRP A 34 -7.97 -37.79 -7.95
C TRP A 34 -8.69 -36.59 -7.31
N CYS A 35 -9.83 -36.83 -6.65
CA CYS A 35 -10.53 -35.79 -5.88
C CYS A 35 -9.70 -35.25 -4.71
N ILE A 36 -9.01 -36.13 -3.98
CA ILE A 36 -8.15 -35.72 -2.85
C ILE A 36 -6.97 -34.88 -3.36
N CYS A 37 -6.34 -35.26 -4.47
CA CYS A 37 -5.27 -34.46 -5.09
C CYS A 37 -5.76 -33.09 -5.59
N PHE A 38 -6.98 -33.00 -6.12
CA PHE A 38 -7.57 -31.74 -6.60
C PHE A 38 -7.94 -30.78 -5.47
N ILE A 39 -8.36 -31.32 -4.32
CA ILE A 39 -8.67 -30.52 -3.13
C ILE A 39 -7.36 -30.04 -2.46
N LEU A 40 -6.31 -30.87 -2.44
CA LEU A 40 -5.02 -30.53 -1.83
C LEU A 40 -4.21 -29.52 -2.67
N SER A 41 -4.42 -29.46 -3.99
CA SER A 41 -3.79 -28.45 -4.85
C SER A 41 -4.46 -27.08 -4.77
N SER A 42 -5.73 -27.02 -4.35
CA SER A 42 -6.51 -25.77 -4.27
C SER A 42 -6.19 -24.94 -3.01
N SER A 43 -5.57 -25.54 -1.99
CA SER A 43 -5.20 -24.88 -0.73
C SER A 43 -3.81 -24.23 -0.74
N LEU A 44 -3.03 -24.37 -1.82
CA LEU A 44 -1.67 -23.81 -1.94
C LEU A 44 -1.61 -22.43 -2.65
N LEU A 45 -2.74 -21.90 -3.12
CA LEU A 45 -2.79 -20.61 -3.83
C LEU A 45 -3.54 -19.50 -3.08
N ALA A 46 -3.93 -19.74 -1.82
CA ALA A 46 -4.39 -18.68 -0.93
C ALA A 46 -3.20 -18.09 -0.14
N SER A 47 -2.15 -17.62 -0.82
CA SER A 47 -1.31 -16.59 -0.21
C SER A 47 -2.13 -15.31 -0.24
N CYS A 48 -2.64 -14.92 0.93
CA CYS A 48 -3.04 -13.55 1.16
C CYS A 48 -1.74 -12.75 1.12
N ASP A 49 -1.32 -12.31 -0.06
CA ASP A 49 -0.38 -11.21 -0.17
C ASP A 49 -1.13 -9.98 0.36
N ALA A 50 -1.11 -9.84 1.69
CA ALA A 50 -1.28 -8.53 2.29
C ALA A 50 -0.09 -7.71 1.81
N ASP A 51 -0.24 -7.10 0.62
CA ASP A 51 0.70 -6.15 0.07
C ASP A 51 1.15 -5.24 1.21
N ASN A 52 2.45 -5.29 1.53
CA ASN A 52 3.00 -4.42 2.56
C ASN A 52 2.75 -2.99 2.09
N SER A 53 1.84 -2.26 2.75
CA SER A 53 1.41 -0.94 2.29
C SER A 53 2.56 0.08 2.31
N ILE A 54 3.59 -0.21 3.11
CA ILE A 54 4.81 0.57 3.21
C ILE A 54 5.70 0.35 1.97
N SER A 55 6.00 1.44 1.30
CA SER A 55 6.90 1.47 0.15
C SER A 55 8.28 0.93 0.47
N THR A 56 8.85 0.15 -0.44
CA THR A 56 10.29 -0.16 -0.50
C THR A 56 10.97 0.47 -1.71
N ARG A 57 10.21 1.22 -2.53
CA ARG A 57 10.65 1.63 -3.88
C ARG A 57 11.35 2.98 -3.91
N TYR A 58 10.89 3.92 -3.09
CA TYR A 58 11.43 5.27 -3.04
C TYR A 58 11.78 5.61 -1.60
N PRO A 59 13.04 5.97 -1.30
CA PRO A 59 13.44 6.28 0.05
C PRO A 59 12.78 7.58 0.52
N CYS A 60 12.24 7.54 1.72
CA CYS A 60 11.80 8.71 2.45
C CYS A 60 12.54 8.75 3.79
N GLN A 61 13.17 9.89 4.08
CA GLN A 61 13.83 10.15 5.34
C GLN A 61 13.43 11.55 5.81
N PHE A 62 12.58 11.57 6.81
CA PHE A 62 12.15 12.80 7.46
C PHE A 62 12.23 12.63 8.97
N ILE A 63 12.88 13.57 9.63
CA ILE A 63 12.97 13.68 11.08
C ILE A 63 12.60 15.11 11.43
N PHE A 64 11.65 15.31 12.33
CA PHE A 64 11.19 16.63 12.71
C PHE A 64 10.95 16.68 14.22
N ARG A 65 11.55 17.67 14.88
CA ARG A 65 11.47 17.82 16.34
C ARG A 65 10.37 18.81 16.65
N THR A 66 9.18 18.30 16.97
CA THR A 66 7.99 19.14 17.22
C THR A 66 8.20 20.13 18.37
N ILE A 67 9.05 19.80 19.35
CA ILE A 67 9.41 20.69 20.47
C ILE A 67 10.01 22.04 20.03
N TYR A 68 10.65 22.10 18.86
CA TYR A 68 11.24 23.35 18.35
C TYR A 68 10.27 24.18 17.51
N HIS A 69 9.13 23.60 17.12
CA HIS A 69 8.15 24.24 16.23
C HIS A 69 6.72 24.03 16.75
N PRO A 70 6.43 24.47 18.00
CA PRO A 70 5.09 24.34 18.57
C PRO A 70 4.08 25.16 17.77
N GLY A 71 2.89 24.61 17.55
CA GLY A 71 1.82 25.23 16.77
C GLY A 71 2.03 25.17 15.26
N SER A 72 3.07 24.50 14.78
CA SER A 72 3.29 24.32 13.34
C SER A 72 2.13 23.57 12.67
N SER A 73 1.97 23.78 11.38
CA SER A 73 1.03 23.04 10.55
C SER A 73 1.27 21.52 10.56
N ILE A 74 2.53 21.09 10.74
CA ILE A 74 2.89 19.67 10.93
C ILE A 74 2.30 19.13 12.22
N GLU A 75 2.47 19.86 13.33
CA GLU A 75 1.88 19.47 14.61
C GLU A 75 0.34 19.48 14.56
N THR A 76 -0.25 20.46 13.89
CA THR A 76 -1.71 20.54 13.67
C THR A 76 -2.23 19.30 12.94
N ALA A 77 -1.54 18.85 11.89
CA ALA A 77 -1.92 17.66 11.13
C ALA A 77 -1.81 16.35 11.95
N LEU A 78 -0.91 16.31 12.93
CA LEU A 78 -0.79 15.16 13.82
C LEU A 78 -1.87 15.16 14.91
N GLN A 79 -2.35 16.33 15.35
CA GLN A 79 -3.33 16.41 16.43
C GLN A 79 -4.79 16.25 15.96
N GLY A 80 -5.10 16.62 14.71
CA GLY A 80 -6.46 16.62 14.18
C GLY A 80 -6.80 15.37 13.36
N ALA A 81 -7.84 14.63 13.76
CA ALA A 81 -8.43 13.60 12.91
C ALA A 81 -8.93 14.20 11.59
N GLY A 82 -8.63 13.55 10.46
CA GLY A 82 -8.94 14.05 9.12
C GLY A 82 -8.14 15.29 8.71
N THR A 83 -7.08 15.62 9.45
CA THR A 83 -6.20 16.76 9.16
C THR A 83 -4.91 16.25 8.51
N TYR A 84 -4.54 16.87 7.40
CA TYR A 84 -3.39 16.48 6.60
C TYR A 84 -2.58 17.71 6.20
N THR A 85 -1.30 17.51 5.99
CA THR A 85 -0.40 18.52 5.43
C THR A 85 0.50 17.91 4.35
N MET A 86 0.71 18.66 3.26
CA MET A 86 1.76 18.35 2.29
C MET A 86 3.09 18.88 2.83
N ILE A 87 4.03 17.99 3.05
CA ILE A 87 5.39 18.28 3.52
C ILE A 87 6.34 18.20 2.33
N SER A 88 7.20 19.20 2.19
CA SER A 88 8.32 19.22 1.24
C SER A 88 9.52 19.91 1.90
N ALA A 89 10.72 19.74 1.34
CA ALA A 89 11.90 20.41 1.86
C ALA A 89 12.81 20.93 0.75
N LYS A 90 13.52 22.02 1.05
CA LYS A 90 14.55 22.59 0.19
C LYS A 90 15.65 23.22 1.03
N LYS A 91 16.89 23.08 0.58
CA LYS A 91 18.03 23.74 1.21
C LYS A 91 18.14 25.18 0.73
N VAL A 92 18.13 26.14 1.65
CA VAL A 92 18.25 27.58 1.38
C VAL A 92 19.37 28.12 2.26
N ASN A 93 20.39 28.73 1.64
CA ASN A 93 21.55 29.31 2.34
C ASN A 93 22.22 28.35 3.35
N GLY A 94 22.28 27.06 3.01
CA GLY A 94 22.91 26.03 3.85
C GLY A 94 22.01 25.42 4.93
N ALA A 95 20.86 26.04 5.24
CA ALA A 95 19.86 25.51 6.16
C ALA A 95 18.73 24.78 5.42
N TRP A 96 18.07 23.83 6.07
CA TRP A 96 16.89 23.18 5.53
C TRP A 96 15.64 23.98 5.85
N ASN A 97 14.85 24.28 4.83
CA ASN A 97 13.51 24.82 4.97
C ASN A 97 12.51 23.70 4.68
N VAL A 98 11.65 23.42 5.65
CA VAL A 98 10.51 22.53 5.50
C VAL A 98 9.29 23.36 5.17
N TYR A 99 8.57 22.97 4.12
CA TYR A 99 7.34 23.63 3.69
C TYR A 99 6.18 22.71 4.00
N SER A 100 5.16 23.24 4.64
CA SER A 100 4.00 22.48 5.10
C SER A 100 2.72 23.21 4.74
N THR A 101 1.81 22.52 4.05
CA THR A 101 0.55 23.10 3.54
C THR A 101 -0.63 22.29 4.02
N LEU A 102 -1.41 22.83 4.94
CA LEU A 102 -2.59 22.17 5.50
C LEU A 102 -3.70 21.99 4.48
N ASN A 103 -4.53 20.97 4.72
CA ASN A 103 -5.78 20.75 4.03
C ASN A 103 -6.94 21.64 4.58
N ASP A 104 -6.64 22.81 5.15
CA ASP A 104 -7.59 23.70 5.83
C ASP A 104 -8.34 24.66 4.88
N GLY A 105 -8.10 24.55 3.58
CA GLY A 105 -8.73 25.38 2.54
C GLY A 105 -8.12 26.77 2.37
N LYS A 106 -7.18 27.20 3.23
CA LYS A 106 -6.56 28.54 3.13
C LYS A 106 -5.49 28.62 2.03
N ASN A 107 -5.04 27.47 1.51
CA ASN A 107 -3.94 27.37 0.53
C ASN A 107 -2.66 28.08 1.00
N HIS A 108 -2.44 28.12 2.30
CA HIS A 108 -1.25 28.71 2.88
C HIS A 108 -0.18 27.64 3.10
N THR A 109 1.02 27.89 2.59
CA THR A 109 2.21 27.07 2.84
C THR A 109 3.07 27.75 3.89
N GLU A 110 3.14 27.15 5.08
CA GLU A 110 4.06 27.56 6.14
C GLU A 110 5.50 27.19 5.72
N THR A 111 6.46 28.07 6.02
CA THR A 111 7.89 27.78 5.89
C THR A 111 8.52 27.68 7.26
N ILE A 112 9.05 26.50 7.58
CA ILE A 112 9.69 26.18 8.86
C ILE A 112 11.19 26.07 8.61
N VAL A 113 11.97 27.03 9.13
CA VAL A 113 13.43 27.04 8.99
C VAL A 113 14.06 26.24 10.10
N LEU A 114 14.76 25.16 9.73
CA LEU A 114 15.48 24.31 10.67
C LEU A 114 16.83 24.94 10.97
N SER A 115 16.87 25.76 12.01
CA SER A 115 18.03 26.59 12.35
C SER A 115 18.86 26.05 13.52
N THR A 116 18.33 25.10 14.28
CA THR A 116 19.04 24.57 15.44
C THR A 116 20.12 23.57 15.04
N ALA A 117 21.22 23.51 15.82
CA ALA A 117 22.30 22.57 15.56
C ALA A 117 21.82 21.10 15.54
N LYS A 118 20.83 20.75 16.39
CA LYS A 118 20.25 19.40 16.45
C LYS A 118 19.42 19.04 15.21
N GLU A 119 18.89 20.01 14.50
CA GLU A 119 18.11 19.80 13.27
C GLU A 119 19.01 19.84 12.03
N ASN A 120 20.13 20.56 12.07
CA ASN A 120 21.09 20.65 10.96
C ASN A 120 21.76 19.32 10.58
N TYR A 121 21.70 18.30 11.45
CA TYR A 121 22.17 16.95 11.12
C TYR A 121 21.21 16.17 10.22
N ALA A 122 19.95 16.60 10.10
CA ALA A 122 18.99 15.93 9.23
C ALA A 122 19.30 16.18 7.75
N ASN A 123 19.04 15.17 6.93
CA ASN A 123 19.17 15.26 5.48
C ASN A 123 17.85 14.88 4.83
N TYR A 124 17.23 15.85 4.15
CA TYR A 124 15.96 15.68 3.45
C TYR A 124 16.14 15.56 1.93
N SER A 125 17.29 15.02 1.49
CA SER A 125 17.53 14.72 0.07
C SER A 125 16.65 13.59 -0.47
N TYR A 126 16.04 12.82 0.43
CA TYR A 126 15.15 11.72 0.11
C TYR A 126 13.82 11.93 0.82
N LEU A 127 12.82 12.45 0.09
CA LEU A 127 11.48 12.70 0.61
C LEU A 127 10.43 12.03 -0.28
N GLY A 128 10.69 10.75 -0.58
CA GLY A 128 9.86 9.93 -1.44
C GLY A 128 10.23 9.98 -2.90
N ALA A 129 9.28 9.67 -3.78
CA ALA A 129 9.51 9.55 -5.21
C ALA A 129 9.94 10.88 -5.84
N GLY A 130 9.27 11.96 -5.44
CA GLY A 130 9.66 13.32 -5.81
C GLY A 130 10.81 13.77 -4.91
N ASN A 131 11.98 14.04 -5.47
CA ASN A 131 13.17 14.43 -4.72
C ASN A 131 13.94 15.60 -5.36
N ASP A 132 13.27 16.45 -6.15
CA ASP A 132 13.88 17.66 -6.69
C ASP A 132 14.20 18.64 -5.55
N LEU A 133 15.48 18.73 -5.19
CA LEU A 133 15.95 19.61 -4.10
C LEU A 133 15.89 21.09 -4.43
N LYS A 134 15.66 21.46 -5.70
CA LYS A 134 15.57 22.85 -6.14
C LYS A 134 14.13 23.35 -6.11
N ASP A 135 13.15 22.45 -6.16
CA ASP A 135 11.73 22.75 -6.29
C ASP A 135 10.89 21.93 -5.29
N ALA A 136 10.51 22.58 -4.18
CA ALA A 136 9.70 21.98 -3.12
C ALA A 136 8.28 21.56 -3.60
N THR A 137 7.83 22.03 -4.76
CA THR A 137 6.53 21.58 -5.32
C THR A 137 6.61 20.18 -5.93
N LYS A 138 7.83 19.69 -6.20
CA LYS A 138 8.11 18.40 -6.86
C LYS A 138 8.74 17.37 -5.94
N ASN A 139 8.77 17.64 -4.64
CA ASN A 139 9.22 16.67 -3.65
C ASN A 139 8.23 16.56 -2.50
N GLY A 140 8.41 15.50 -1.70
CA GLY A 140 7.71 15.37 -0.44
C GLY A 140 6.64 14.30 -0.37
N PHE A 141 5.93 14.35 0.75
CA PHE A 141 4.90 13.40 1.15
C PHE A 141 3.76 14.16 1.84
N ILE A 142 2.63 13.49 2.05
CA ILE A 142 1.44 13.99 2.72
C ILE A 142 1.37 13.30 4.07
N LEU A 143 1.47 14.07 5.15
CA LEU A 143 1.37 13.59 6.53
C LEU A 143 -0.01 13.91 7.10
N GLY A 144 -0.55 13.07 7.97
CA GLY A 144 -1.67 13.48 8.80
C GLY A 144 -2.16 12.39 9.73
N THR A 145 -3.26 12.68 10.39
CA THR A 145 -4.00 11.73 11.22
C THR A 145 -5.32 11.42 10.53
N THR A 146 -5.47 10.17 10.12
CA THR A 146 -6.74 9.68 9.55
C THR A 146 -7.85 9.66 10.61
N ASN A 147 -9.10 9.55 10.18
CA ASN A 147 -10.22 9.48 11.11
C ASN A 147 -10.24 8.16 11.89
N PHE A 148 -9.75 7.07 11.30
CA PHE A 148 -9.88 5.72 11.87
C PHE A 148 -8.57 4.93 12.04
N ASN A 149 -7.49 5.28 11.32
CA ASN A 149 -6.27 4.47 11.20
C ASN A 149 -5.02 5.12 11.83
N GLY A 150 -5.18 6.25 12.55
CA GLY A 150 -4.07 6.99 13.16
C GLY A 150 -3.18 7.71 12.15
N TYR A 151 -1.88 7.82 12.47
CA TYR A 151 -0.91 8.57 11.67
C TYR A 151 -0.60 7.88 10.34
N VAL A 152 -0.60 8.66 9.27
CA VAL A 152 -0.24 8.19 7.93
C VAL A 152 0.70 9.16 7.23
N ALA A 153 1.56 8.61 6.38
CA ALA A 153 2.36 9.37 5.45
C ALA A 153 2.22 8.75 4.05
N TRP A 154 1.68 9.50 3.09
CA TRP A 154 1.51 9.09 1.70
C TRP A 154 2.52 9.81 0.82
N ASP A 155 3.09 9.14 -0.17
CA ASP A 155 3.91 9.83 -1.16
C ASP A 155 3.10 10.89 -1.91
N ARG A 156 3.72 12.04 -2.19
CA ARG A 156 3.05 13.14 -2.89
C ARG A 156 3.06 12.97 -4.42
N GLN A 157 3.60 11.88 -4.95
CA GLN A 157 3.64 11.57 -6.36
C GLN A 157 2.66 10.46 -6.73
N CYS A 158 2.06 10.56 -7.91
CA CYS A 158 1.18 9.53 -8.43
C CYS A 158 1.96 8.28 -8.86
N LEU A 159 1.92 7.22 -8.05
CA LEU A 159 2.57 5.94 -8.34
C LEU A 159 2.14 5.32 -9.69
N ASN A 160 0.86 5.45 -10.06
CA ASN A 160 0.36 4.94 -11.34
C ASN A 160 1.00 5.68 -12.53
N CYS A 161 1.18 7.00 -12.45
CA CYS A 161 1.87 7.74 -13.52
C CYS A 161 3.36 7.42 -13.58
N ILE A 162 4.01 7.23 -12.44
CA ILE A 162 5.40 6.80 -12.36
C ILE A 162 5.58 5.45 -13.06
N LEU A 163 4.70 4.49 -12.76
CA LEU A 163 4.72 3.14 -13.35
C LEU A 163 4.45 3.16 -14.85
N GLN A 164 3.46 3.94 -15.29
CA GLN A 164 3.00 3.94 -16.67
C GLN A 164 3.91 4.75 -17.61
N TYR A 165 4.39 5.91 -17.16
CA TYR A 165 5.05 6.88 -18.02
C TYR A 165 6.55 7.06 -17.70
N GLY A 166 7.05 6.47 -16.61
CA GLY A 166 8.40 6.70 -16.13
C GLY A 166 8.60 8.11 -15.55
N GLY A 167 9.79 8.33 -14.95
CA GLY A 167 10.10 9.52 -14.17
C GLY A 167 9.39 9.56 -12.82
N THR A 168 9.59 10.63 -12.06
CA THR A 168 9.07 10.76 -10.68
C THR A 168 8.29 12.04 -10.41
N ASN A 169 8.14 12.92 -11.40
CA ASN A 169 7.50 14.22 -11.23
C ASN A 169 6.02 14.21 -11.67
N TYR A 170 5.17 13.64 -10.82
CA TYR A 170 3.73 13.62 -10.97
C TYR A 170 3.04 14.06 -9.67
N PRO A 171 3.24 15.31 -9.24
CA PRO A 171 2.77 15.79 -7.96
C PRO A 171 1.25 15.70 -7.88
N LEU A 172 0.80 15.23 -6.73
CA LEU A 172 -0.58 15.16 -6.34
C LEU A 172 -1.00 16.50 -5.72
N GLU A 173 -2.22 16.92 -6.04
CA GLU A 173 -2.80 18.16 -5.56
C GLU A 173 -4.04 17.88 -4.72
N TRP A 174 -4.37 18.78 -3.80
CA TRP A 174 -5.60 18.67 -3.04
C TRP A 174 -6.83 18.71 -3.95
N THR A 175 -7.79 17.85 -3.69
CA THR A 175 -9.14 17.98 -4.28
C THR A 175 -9.92 19.11 -3.62
N GLY A 176 -11.06 19.50 -4.23
CA GLY A 176 -11.95 20.52 -3.66
C GLY A 176 -12.45 20.20 -2.25
N ASN A 177 -12.71 18.92 -1.94
CA ASN A 177 -13.13 18.46 -0.61
C ASN A 177 -11.96 18.35 0.39
N ARG A 178 -10.70 18.50 -0.05
CA ARG A 178 -9.47 18.49 0.78
C ARG A 178 -9.25 17.24 1.65
N GLN A 179 -10.04 16.18 1.43
CA GLN A 179 -9.92 14.87 2.08
C GLN A 179 -9.37 13.81 1.10
N SER A 180 -8.93 14.27 -0.06
CA SER A 180 -8.39 13.46 -1.14
C SER A 180 -7.35 14.26 -1.90
N VAL A 181 -6.58 13.56 -2.71
CA VAL A 181 -5.63 14.16 -3.65
C VAL A 181 -5.86 13.65 -5.06
N ILE A 182 -5.63 14.50 -6.04
CA ILE A 182 -5.82 14.22 -7.45
C ILE A 182 -4.49 14.28 -8.19
N CYS A 183 -4.29 13.33 -9.11
CA CYS A 183 -3.23 13.43 -10.10
C CYS A 183 -3.73 14.22 -11.31
N ASN A 184 -3.11 15.36 -11.60
CA ASN A 184 -3.52 16.17 -12.77
C ASN A 184 -3.24 15.50 -14.12
N LYS A 185 -2.31 14.54 -14.18
CA LYS A 185 -1.97 13.81 -15.42
C LYS A 185 -2.99 12.71 -15.74
N CYS A 186 -3.23 11.79 -14.81
CA CYS A 186 -4.13 10.64 -15.06
C CYS A 186 -5.54 10.80 -14.49
N LYS A 187 -5.84 11.92 -13.81
CA LYS A 187 -7.13 12.25 -13.20
C LYS A 187 -7.62 11.27 -12.11
N ARG A 188 -6.78 10.35 -11.65
CA ARG A 188 -7.07 9.51 -10.48
C ARG A 188 -7.16 10.36 -9.22
N VAL A 189 -8.18 10.09 -8.42
CA VAL A 189 -8.41 10.68 -7.12
C VAL A 189 -8.20 9.63 -6.05
N TYR A 190 -7.43 9.99 -5.03
CA TYR A 190 -7.03 9.10 -3.95
C TYR A 190 -7.54 9.61 -2.61
N SER A 191 -8.18 8.74 -1.84
CA SER A 191 -8.60 9.03 -0.47
C SER A 191 -7.39 9.10 0.46
N LEU A 192 -7.31 10.12 1.30
CA LEU A 192 -6.26 10.23 2.32
C LEU A 192 -6.54 9.36 3.56
N GLU A 193 -7.78 8.90 3.71
CA GLU A 193 -8.19 8.05 4.83
C GLU A 193 -7.52 6.66 4.77
N ASN A 194 -7.33 6.14 3.56
CA ASN A 194 -6.85 4.77 3.34
C ASN A 194 -6.01 4.58 2.08
N GLY A 195 -5.66 5.66 1.36
CA GLY A 195 -4.84 5.61 0.16
C GLY A 195 -5.54 5.08 -1.10
N THR A 196 -6.79 4.61 -1.00
CA THR A 196 -7.50 3.97 -2.12
C THR A 196 -7.91 4.96 -3.20
N ILE A 197 -8.08 4.47 -4.43
CA ILE A 197 -8.59 5.28 -5.54
C ILE A 197 -10.11 5.35 -5.44
N THR A 198 -10.64 6.56 -5.42
CA THR A 198 -12.08 6.84 -5.31
C THR A 198 -12.71 7.27 -6.64
N SER A 199 -11.89 7.72 -7.59
CA SER A 199 -12.34 8.11 -8.94
C SER A 199 -11.18 8.12 -9.94
N GLY A 200 -11.49 8.06 -11.23
CA GLY A 200 -10.52 8.09 -12.34
C GLY A 200 -9.68 6.82 -12.49
N GLY A 201 -9.91 5.80 -11.66
CA GLY A 201 -9.29 4.48 -11.81
C GLY A 201 -9.90 3.71 -12.98
N GLN A 202 -9.08 2.91 -13.67
CA GLN A 202 -9.47 2.22 -14.91
C GLN A 202 -9.25 0.70 -14.88
N GLY A 203 -8.71 0.11 -13.80
CA GLY A 203 -8.52 -1.34 -13.77
C GLY A 203 -8.01 -1.93 -12.45
N LYS A 204 -7.97 -3.27 -12.42
CA LYS A 204 -7.50 -4.07 -11.26
C LYS A 204 -6.02 -3.85 -10.91
N GLU A 205 -5.23 -3.34 -11.85
CA GLU A 205 -3.80 -3.08 -11.68
C GLU A 205 -3.49 -1.72 -11.05
N ASP A 206 -4.50 -0.88 -10.86
CA ASP A 206 -4.32 0.45 -10.31
C ASP A 206 -3.79 0.38 -8.86
N LYS A 207 -2.66 1.04 -8.63
CA LYS A 207 -2.01 1.07 -7.32
C LYS A 207 -2.58 2.19 -6.46
N MET A 208 -2.82 1.88 -5.19
CA MET A 208 -3.16 2.85 -4.14
C MET A 208 -2.01 3.85 -3.91
N LEU A 209 -2.24 4.85 -3.07
CA LEU A 209 -1.15 5.73 -2.61
C LEU A 209 -0.06 4.91 -1.93
N MET A 210 1.17 5.27 -2.26
CA MET A 210 2.35 4.68 -1.68
C MET A 210 2.54 5.21 -0.26
N GLN A 211 2.71 4.34 0.74
CA GLN A 211 2.79 4.73 2.15
C GLN A 211 4.22 4.71 2.70
N TYR A 212 4.48 5.53 3.71
CA TYR A 212 5.68 5.53 4.54
C TYR A 212 5.33 5.26 6.00
N ARG A 213 6.28 4.71 6.77
CA ARG A 213 6.08 4.49 8.21
C ARG A 213 6.15 5.82 8.92
N VAL A 214 5.24 6.04 9.86
CA VAL A 214 5.25 7.19 10.76
C VAL A 214 5.55 6.71 12.17
N THR A 215 6.52 7.33 12.85
CA THR A 215 6.72 7.16 14.30
C THR A 215 6.60 8.53 14.96
N TYR A 216 5.65 8.65 15.88
CA TYR A 216 5.41 9.87 16.64
C TYR A 216 4.72 9.50 17.95
N THR A 217 5.24 10.00 19.09
CA THR A 217 4.74 9.65 20.42
C THR A 217 3.98 10.79 21.11
N GLY A 218 3.69 11.87 20.39
CA GLY A 218 2.94 13.02 20.89
C GLY A 218 3.75 14.31 20.94
N ILE A 219 3.11 15.36 21.46
CA ILE A 219 3.63 16.73 21.49
C ILE A 219 5.02 16.78 22.11
N GLY A 220 5.92 17.55 21.49
CA GLY A 220 7.30 17.68 21.94
C GLY A 220 8.20 16.49 21.61
N SER A 221 7.67 15.41 21.02
CA SER A 221 8.47 14.28 20.57
C SER A 221 9.08 14.48 19.17
N VAL A 222 9.92 13.52 18.78
CA VAL A 222 10.49 13.46 17.44
C VAL A 222 9.51 12.71 16.54
N LEU A 223 9.03 13.39 15.50
CA LEU A 223 8.36 12.77 14.37
C LEU A 223 9.42 12.17 13.44
N THR A 224 9.27 10.92 13.06
CA THR A 224 10.02 10.32 11.95
C THR A 224 9.08 9.75 10.89
N VAL A 225 9.45 9.94 9.63
CA VAL A 225 8.79 9.33 8.47
C VAL A 225 9.83 8.68 7.58
N GLY A 226 9.62 7.41 7.25
CA GLY A 226 10.49 6.72 6.31
C GLY A 226 10.19 5.25 6.07
N ASN A 227 11.12 4.57 5.41
CA ASN A 227 11.05 3.17 5.03
C ASN A 227 12.41 2.49 5.08
#